data_AF-A0A7J6KS05-F1
#
_entry.id   AF-A0A7J6KS05-F1
#
_cell.length_a   1.000
_cell.length_b   1.000
_cell.length_c   1.000
_cell.angle_alpha   90.00
_cell.angle_beta   90.00
_cell.angle_gamma   90.00
#
_symmetry.space_group_name_H-M   'P 1'
#
loop_
_entity.id
_entity.type
_entity.pdbx_description
1 polymer ?
#
loop_
_entity_poly.entity_id
_entity_poly.type
_entity_poly.pdbx_seq_one_letter_code
_entity_poly.pdbx_strand_id
1 'polypeptide(L)'
;MMSDGLIGRRVVLHPSNDKGTEEWVGNLPNQRQQRIGIELDEVDPDRQDGTFDGIKYFDTRRQKCGTFAKVKNVNFGKDLRQCLREKYQTSVEYEDSWMVGEEDVKRKLAEVDKLEYVGLEGSELATLGAPKLNQLTDMLTRVRELNLKSSLSHDWHEVDLLLAALSNLENLSLPGNRFNKFPEVKSGREFDGCPNLRSLDISSTLIP
;
A
#
# COMPACT_ATOMS: atom_id res chain seq x y z
N MET A 1 -9.77 -19.04 -3.52
CA MET A 1 -10.90 -18.09 -3.29
C MET A 1 -10.28 -16.85 -2.66
N MET A 2 -10.30 -15.70 -3.34
CA MET A 2 -9.99 -14.44 -2.66
C MET A 2 -11.20 -14.11 -1.78
N SER A 3 -10.96 -14.03 -0.48
CA SER A 3 -11.97 -13.83 0.56
C SER A 3 -12.57 -12.42 0.49
N ASP A 4 -13.88 -12.32 0.74
CA ASP A 4 -14.69 -11.09 0.90
C ASP A 4 -14.16 -10.05 1.93
N GLY A 5 -13.00 -10.28 2.57
CA GLY A 5 -12.43 -9.41 3.60
C GLY A 5 -11.57 -8.24 3.10
N LEU A 6 -11.52 -7.98 1.79
CA LEU A 6 -10.43 -7.20 1.17
C LEU A 6 -10.89 -6.03 0.27
N ILE A 7 -12.19 -5.75 0.23
CA ILE A 7 -12.71 -4.52 -0.41
C ILE A 7 -12.09 -3.31 0.30
N GLY A 8 -11.71 -2.30 -0.49
CA GLY A 8 -10.97 -1.13 -0.04
C GLY A 8 -9.45 -1.26 -0.18
N ARG A 9 -8.92 -2.29 -0.83
CA ARG A 9 -7.49 -2.33 -1.15
C ARG A 9 -7.12 -1.32 -2.22
N ARG A 10 -5.91 -0.78 -2.10
CA ARG A 10 -5.32 0.07 -3.13
C ARG A 10 -4.57 -0.79 -4.13
N VAL A 11 -4.75 -0.47 -5.41
CA VAL A 11 -4.24 -1.27 -6.52
C VAL A 11 -3.66 -0.38 -7.62
N VAL A 12 -2.79 -0.97 -8.43
CA VAL A 12 -2.29 -0.38 -9.68
C VAL A 12 -2.75 -1.26 -10.85
N LEU A 13 -3.27 -0.64 -11.89
CA LEU A 13 -3.69 -1.32 -13.11
C LEU A 13 -2.54 -1.46 -14.09
N HIS A 14 -2.38 -2.63 -14.70
CA HIS A 14 -1.48 -2.82 -15.83
C HIS A 14 -2.26 -2.99 -17.15
N PRO A 15 -1.79 -2.39 -18.25
CA PRO A 15 -0.53 -1.66 -18.41
C PRO A 15 -0.61 -0.13 -18.15
N SER A 16 -1.77 0.41 -17.80
CA SER A 16 -1.96 1.88 -17.72
C SER A 16 -1.24 2.56 -16.56
N ASN A 17 -0.89 1.79 -15.52
CA ASN A 17 -0.36 2.25 -14.23
C ASN A 17 -1.31 3.18 -13.45
N ASP A 18 -2.61 3.14 -13.77
CA ASP A 18 -3.62 3.89 -13.02
C ASP A 18 -3.75 3.32 -11.61
N LYS A 19 -3.80 4.20 -10.61
CA LYS A 19 -4.09 3.83 -9.23
C LYS A 19 -5.58 3.84 -8.96
N GLY A 20 -6.04 2.92 -8.12
CA GLY A 20 -7.43 2.85 -7.72
C GLY A 20 -7.64 2.06 -6.44
N THR A 21 -8.91 1.96 -6.06
CA THR A 21 -9.41 1.28 -4.87
C THR A 21 -10.35 0.16 -5.33
N GLU A 22 -10.15 -1.04 -4.80
CA GLU A 22 -11.02 -2.18 -5.00
C GLU A 22 -12.38 -1.94 -4.33
N GLU A 23 -13.45 -1.93 -5.12
CA GLU A 23 -14.82 -1.69 -4.65
C GLU A 23 -15.69 -2.95 -4.74
N TRP A 24 -15.33 -3.90 -5.61
CA TRP A 24 -16.12 -5.11 -5.84
C TRP A 24 -15.28 -6.24 -6.42
N VAL A 25 -15.64 -7.49 -6.10
CA VAL A 25 -15.08 -8.68 -6.75
C VAL A 25 -16.19 -9.66 -7.08
N GLY A 26 -16.20 -10.16 -8.31
CA GLY A 26 -17.17 -11.18 -8.69
C GLY A 26 -17.18 -11.52 -10.16
N ASN A 27 -18.15 -12.33 -10.57
CA ASN A 27 -18.35 -12.69 -11.97
C ASN A 27 -19.35 -11.73 -12.60
N LEU A 28 -18.96 -11.15 -13.74
CA LEU A 28 -19.89 -10.39 -14.58
C LEU A 28 -20.71 -11.35 -15.47
N PRO A 29 -21.92 -10.94 -15.91
CA PRO A 29 -22.73 -11.69 -16.86
C PRO A 29 -21.91 -12.11 -18.08
N ASN A 30 -22.05 -13.39 -18.45
CA ASN A 30 -21.37 -13.99 -19.60
C ASN A 30 -19.83 -13.95 -19.54
N GLN A 31 -19.23 -13.67 -18.38
CA GLN A 31 -17.78 -13.74 -18.17
C GLN A 31 -17.40 -14.99 -17.38
N ARG A 32 -16.47 -15.79 -17.92
CA ARG A 32 -15.99 -17.02 -17.27
C ARG A 32 -15.03 -16.79 -16.10
N GLN A 33 -14.44 -15.60 -16.02
CA GLN A 33 -13.43 -15.26 -15.01
C GLN A 33 -13.90 -14.07 -14.19
N GLN A 34 -13.56 -14.09 -12.90
CA GLN A 34 -13.81 -12.98 -12.00
C GLN A 34 -13.20 -11.67 -12.51
N ARG A 35 -13.83 -10.58 -12.10
CA ARG A 35 -13.42 -9.20 -12.31
C ARG A 35 -13.30 -8.51 -10.97
N ILE A 36 -12.46 -7.49 -10.95
CA ILE A 36 -12.31 -6.58 -9.83
C ILE A 36 -12.88 -5.24 -10.29
N GLY A 37 -13.95 -4.81 -9.63
CA GLY A 37 -14.50 -3.47 -9.72
C GLY A 37 -13.60 -2.50 -8.97
N ILE A 38 -13.15 -1.45 -9.63
CA ILE A 38 -12.15 -0.52 -9.12
C ILE A 38 -12.65 0.90 -9.32
N GLU A 39 -12.63 1.71 -8.26
CA GLU A 39 -12.71 3.16 -8.35
C GLU A 39 -11.31 3.74 -8.52
N LEU A 40 -11.09 4.49 -9.60
CA LEU A 40 -9.81 5.09 -9.95
C LEU A 40 -9.59 6.41 -9.23
N ASP A 41 -8.32 6.72 -9.06
CA ASP A 41 -7.88 7.98 -8.46
C ASP A 41 -8.19 9.18 -9.33
N GLU A 42 -8.16 8.98 -10.64
CA GLU A 42 -8.37 10.01 -11.66
C GLU A 42 -9.60 9.70 -12.50
N VAL A 43 -10.28 10.76 -12.92
CA VAL A 43 -11.45 10.67 -13.80
C VAL A 43 -10.99 10.28 -15.19
N ASP A 44 -11.65 9.30 -15.79
CA ASP A 44 -11.41 8.88 -17.17
C ASP A 44 -12.72 9.02 -17.97
N PRO A 45 -12.82 9.95 -18.94
CA PRO A 45 -14.05 10.22 -19.69
C PRO A 45 -14.70 9.02 -20.37
N ASP A 46 -13.91 7.98 -20.66
CA ASP A 46 -14.33 6.76 -21.35
C ASP A 46 -14.79 5.66 -20.38
N ARG A 47 -14.71 5.91 -19.07
CA ARG A 47 -15.07 4.94 -18.03
C ARG A 47 -16.46 5.17 -17.47
N GLN A 48 -16.96 4.13 -16.81
CA GLN A 48 -18.31 4.07 -16.26
C GLN A 48 -18.26 4.20 -14.74
N ASP A 49 -19.42 4.16 -14.08
CA ASP A 49 -19.54 4.28 -12.63
C ASP A 49 -19.93 2.94 -11.99
N GLY A 50 -19.13 1.90 -12.24
CA GLY A 50 -19.37 0.57 -11.66
C GLY A 50 -20.61 -0.16 -12.20
N THR A 51 -21.11 0.26 -13.37
CA THR A 51 -22.18 -0.42 -14.10
C THR A 51 -21.59 -1.33 -15.17
N PHE A 52 -22.18 -2.51 -15.36
CA PHE A 52 -21.88 -3.39 -16.49
C PHE A 52 -23.19 -4.00 -17.01
N ASP A 53 -23.45 -3.83 -18.31
CA ASP A 53 -24.66 -4.33 -18.97
C ASP A 53 -25.97 -3.89 -18.27
N GLY A 54 -26.03 -2.60 -17.89
CA GLY A 54 -27.18 -2.01 -17.20
C GLY A 54 -27.32 -2.38 -15.72
N ILE A 55 -26.49 -3.28 -15.19
CA ILE A 55 -26.50 -3.69 -13.78
C ILE A 55 -25.40 -2.91 -13.04
N LYS A 56 -25.76 -2.30 -11.91
CA LYS A 56 -24.84 -1.58 -11.02
C LYS A 56 -24.23 -2.56 -10.00
N TYR A 57 -22.89 -2.58 -9.90
CA TYR A 57 -22.16 -3.47 -8.99
C TYR A 57 -21.50 -2.73 -7.83
N PHE A 58 -21.07 -1.50 -8.06
CA PHE A 58 -20.48 -0.63 -7.03
C PHE A 58 -20.68 0.85 -7.38
N ASP A 59 -20.58 1.71 -6.38
CA ASP A 59 -20.64 3.16 -6.52
C ASP A 59 -19.25 3.78 -6.55
N THR A 60 -19.16 4.96 -7.15
CA THR A 60 -17.94 5.77 -7.23
C THR A 60 -18.22 7.13 -6.61
N ARG A 61 -17.22 7.74 -5.94
CA ARG A 61 -17.33 9.07 -5.34
C ARG A 61 -17.45 10.16 -6.39
N ARG A 62 -16.87 9.93 -7.56
CA ARG A 62 -16.95 10.82 -8.72
C ARG A 62 -17.36 10.03 -9.95
N GLN A 63 -18.10 10.69 -10.83
CA GLN A 63 -18.47 10.12 -12.11
C GLN A 63 -17.24 9.80 -12.95
N LYS A 64 -17.38 8.76 -13.78
CA LYS A 64 -16.39 8.24 -14.71
C LYS A 64 -15.07 7.83 -14.06
N CYS A 65 -15.15 7.23 -12.88
CA CYS A 65 -13.98 6.70 -12.16
C CYS A 65 -14.02 5.17 -12.00
N GLY A 66 -15.08 4.49 -12.44
CA GLY A 66 -15.25 3.04 -12.24
C GLY A 66 -14.73 2.20 -13.41
N THR A 67 -14.11 1.07 -13.10
CA THR A 67 -13.73 0.08 -14.11
C THR A 67 -13.83 -1.35 -13.60
N PHE A 68 -13.90 -2.31 -14.52
CA PHE A 68 -13.82 -3.74 -14.23
C PHE A 68 -12.54 -4.33 -14.82
N ALA A 69 -11.55 -4.61 -13.98
CA ALA A 69 -10.28 -5.17 -14.38
C ALA A 69 -10.28 -6.70 -14.32
N LYS A 70 -9.52 -7.34 -15.20
CA LYS A 70 -9.14 -8.76 -15.05
C LYS A 70 -8.16 -8.87 -13.88
N VAL A 71 -8.33 -9.85 -13.01
CA VAL A 71 -7.44 -10.06 -11.83
C VAL A 71 -5.96 -10.04 -12.21
N LYS A 72 -5.58 -10.65 -13.34
CA LYS A 72 -4.19 -10.68 -13.84
C LYS A 72 -3.60 -9.31 -14.23
N ASN A 73 -4.44 -8.28 -14.36
CA ASN A 73 -4.04 -6.92 -14.70
C ASN A 73 -4.06 -6.00 -13.46
N VAL A 74 -4.27 -6.55 -12.27
CA VAL A 74 -4.34 -5.80 -11.01
C VAL A 74 -3.13 -6.14 -10.16
N ASN A 75 -2.36 -5.12 -9.83
CA ASN A 75 -1.24 -5.20 -8.90
C ASN A 75 -1.71 -4.71 -7.53
N PHE A 76 -1.62 -5.59 -6.52
CA PHE A 76 -2.05 -5.33 -5.15
C PHE A 76 -0.96 -4.71 -4.27
N GLY A 77 0.18 -4.36 -4.87
CA GLY A 77 1.31 -3.80 -4.19
C GLY A 77 2.24 -4.83 -3.55
N LYS A 78 3.13 -4.31 -2.73
CA LYS A 78 4.33 -4.98 -2.20
C LYS A 78 4.39 -4.82 -0.68
N ASP A 79 5.14 -5.72 -0.05
CA ASP A 79 5.49 -5.56 1.36
C ASP A 79 6.66 -4.57 1.54
N LEU A 80 6.79 -4.01 2.75
CA LEU A 80 7.84 -3.04 3.10
C LEU A 80 9.24 -3.55 2.73
N ARG A 81 9.52 -4.82 3.00
CA ARG A 81 10.81 -5.45 2.70
C ARG A 81 11.12 -5.43 1.21
N GLN A 82 10.13 -5.74 0.37
CA GLN A 82 10.29 -5.72 -1.08
C GLN A 82 10.53 -4.31 -1.59
N CYS A 83 9.79 -3.31 -1.09
CA CYS A 83 10.00 -1.91 -1.46
C CYS A 83 11.40 -1.40 -1.06
N LEU A 84 11.86 -1.74 0.16
CA LEU A 84 13.21 -1.42 0.62
C LEU A 84 14.27 -2.10 -0.25
N ARG A 85 14.05 -3.36 -0.64
CA ARG A 85 14.94 -4.09 -1.54
C ARG A 85 15.08 -3.41 -2.89
N GLU A 86 13.97 -3.09 -3.53
CA GLU A 86 13.98 -2.49 -4.86
C GLU A 86 14.66 -1.12 -4.87
N LYS A 87 14.47 -0.31 -3.82
CA LYS A 87 15.04 1.03 -3.75
C LYS A 87 16.51 1.07 -3.30
N TYR A 88 16.90 0.22 -2.35
CA TYR A 88 18.21 0.31 -1.69
C TYR A 88 19.17 -0.84 -2.02
N GLN A 89 18.75 -1.87 -2.76
CA GLN A 89 19.61 -3.02 -3.12
C GLN A 89 19.97 -3.08 -4.61
N THR A 90 19.75 -2.02 -5.39
CA THR A 90 20.03 -2.00 -6.83
C THR A 90 21.53 -1.85 -7.12
N SER A 91 22.24 -2.97 -7.02
CA SER A 91 23.36 -3.35 -7.91
C SER A 91 23.61 -4.85 -7.76
N VAL A 92 23.01 -5.66 -8.64
CA VAL A 92 23.69 -6.58 -9.58
C VAL A 92 22.71 -6.85 -10.73
N GLU A 93 23.22 -6.83 -11.95
CA GLU A 93 22.53 -7.24 -13.17
C GLU A 93 21.88 -8.63 -13.02
N TYR A 94 20.77 -8.79 -13.71
CA TYR A 94 19.99 -10.02 -13.78
C TYR A 94 20.83 -11.21 -14.21
N GLU A 95 20.81 -12.28 -13.42
CA GLU A 95 20.65 -13.66 -13.87
C GLU A 95 20.33 -14.54 -12.63
N ASP A 96 19.21 -15.26 -12.67
CA ASP A 96 18.74 -16.24 -11.67
C ASP A 96 18.31 -15.74 -10.27
N SER A 97 17.35 -14.81 -10.22
CA SER A 97 16.69 -14.32 -9.00
C SER A 97 15.58 -15.25 -8.48
N TRP A 98 15.91 -16.52 -8.23
CA TRP A 98 15.12 -17.40 -7.35
C TRP A 98 15.93 -17.88 -6.13
N MET A 99 17.20 -17.46 -6.03
CA MET A 99 18.13 -17.86 -4.96
C MET A 99 18.71 -16.67 -4.18
N VAL A 100 18.01 -15.55 -4.05
CA VAL A 100 18.44 -14.50 -3.10
C VAL A 100 18.23 -15.03 -1.68
N GLY A 101 19.27 -15.63 -1.10
CA GLY A 101 19.25 -16.20 0.23
C GLY A 101 18.95 -15.13 1.29
N GLU A 102 18.27 -15.53 2.38
CA GLU A 102 17.95 -14.63 3.50
C GLU A 102 19.19 -13.91 4.06
N GLU A 103 20.37 -14.52 3.94
CA GLU A 103 21.64 -13.95 4.41
C GLU A 103 22.12 -12.76 3.56
N ASP A 104 21.95 -12.80 2.23
CA ASP A 104 22.31 -11.67 1.36
C ASP A 104 21.33 -10.51 1.52
N VAL A 105 20.06 -10.84 1.73
CA VAL A 105 19.02 -9.86 2.10
C VAL A 105 19.38 -9.18 3.41
N LYS A 106 19.78 -9.94 4.44
CA LYS A 106 20.22 -9.38 5.73
C LYS A 106 21.45 -8.48 5.59
N ARG A 107 22.47 -8.90 4.82
CA ARG A 107 23.71 -8.16 4.67
C ARG A 107 23.53 -6.81 3.96
N LYS A 108 22.72 -6.76 2.90
CA LYS A 108 22.48 -5.53 2.14
C LYS A 108 21.46 -4.62 2.81
N LEU A 109 20.45 -5.18 3.49
CA LEU A 109 19.56 -4.35 4.32
C LEU A 109 20.23 -3.87 5.61
N ALA A 110 21.35 -4.43 6.04
CA ALA A 110 22.17 -3.83 7.10
C ALA A 110 22.70 -2.43 6.72
N GLU A 111 22.73 -2.08 5.43
CA GLU A 111 23.01 -0.70 5.01
C GLU A 111 21.80 0.22 5.23
N VAL A 112 20.58 -0.32 5.14
CA VAL A 112 19.35 0.40 5.50
C VAL A 112 19.32 0.71 7.00
N ASP A 113 19.83 -0.19 7.85
CA ASP A 113 19.96 0.08 9.30
C ASP A 113 20.85 1.29 9.61
N LYS A 114 21.70 1.74 8.68
CA LYS A 114 22.51 2.96 8.84
C LYS A 114 21.76 4.23 8.43
N LEU A 115 20.62 4.13 7.76
CA LEU A 115 19.89 5.27 7.23
C LEU A 115 19.03 5.92 8.33
N GLU A 116 19.18 7.23 8.48
CA GLU A 116 18.25 8.04 9.27
C GLU A 116 17.01 8.45 8.44
N TYR A 117 17.15 8.47 7.11
CA TYR A 117 16.08 8.81 6.16
C TYR A 117 15.78 7.63 5.23
N VAL A 118 14.52 7.23 5.19
CA VAL A 118 13.99 6.27 4.21
C VAL A 118 12.88 6.94 3.41
N GLY A 119 13.10 7.11 2.11
CA GLY A 119 12.05 7.52 1.19
C GLY A 119 11.50 6.30 0.48
N LEU A 120 10.20 6.13 0.36
CA LEU A 120 9.52 5.13 -0.45
C LEU A 120 8.39 5.78 -1.25
N GLU A 121 8.60 7.03 -1.65
CA GLU A 121 7.66 7.86 -2.38
C GLU A 121 7.29 7.20 -3.71
N GLY A 122 5.99 7.12 -3.98
CA GLY A 122 5.47 6.48 -5.19
C GLY A 122 5.65 4.97 -5.26
N SER A 123 6.24 4.34 -4.23
CA SER A 123 6.35 2.89 -4.16
C SER A 123 4.98 2.23 -4.09
N GLU A 124 4.90 0.99 -4.53
CA GLU A 124 3.68 0.19 -4.45
C GLU A 124 3.50 -0.46 -3.07
N LEU A 125 3.99 0.18 -2.00
CA LEU A 125 3.87 -0.32 -0.63
C LEU A 125 2.40 -0.39 -0.23
N ALA A 126 1.90 -1.61 0.04
CA ALA A 126 0.51 -1.84 0.42
C ALA A 126 0.34 -2.35 1.87
N THR A 127 1.36 -3.02 2.41
CA THR A 127 1.35 -3.58 3.78
C THR A 127 2.77 -3.63 4.33
N LEU A 128 2.90 -3.63 5.66
CA LEU A 128 4.17 -3.81 6.34
C LEU A 128 4.58 -5.27 6.46
N GLY A 129 3.67 -6.19 6.16
CA GLY A 129 3.92 -7.62 6.32
C GLY A 129 3.96 -8.02 7.79
N ALA A 130 2.93 -7.64 8.56
CA ALA A 130 2.73 -7.89 9.99
C ALA A 130 3.32 -9.21 10.57
N PRO A 131 3.19 -10.40 9.94
CA PRO A 131 3.79 -11.63 10.48
C PRO A 131 5.34 -11.65 10.51
N LYS A 132 6.02 -10.71 9.85
CA LYS A 132 7.48 -10.56 9.83
C LYS A 132 7.95 -9.20 10.38
N LEU A 133 7.06 -8.44 11.02
CA LEU A 133 7.31 -7.07 11.45
C LEU A 133 8.51 -6.98 12.42
N ASN A 134 8.63 -7.92 13.37
CA ASN A 134 9.73 -7.97 14.33
C ASN A 134 11.12 -8.13 13.68
N GLN A 135 11.20 -8.70 12.47
CA GLN A 135 12.48 -8.80 11.76
C GLN A 135 12.81 -7.49 11.06
N LEU A 136 11.81 -6.70 10.67
CA LEU A 136 11.99 -5.41 9.99
C LEU A 136 12.27 -4.28 10.99
N THR A 137 11.74 -4.36 12.21
CA THR A 137 12.05 -3.41 13.30
C THR A 137 13.53 -3.36 13.62
N ASP A 138 14.17 -4.53 13.68
CA ASP A 138 15.61 -4.65 13.94
C ASP A 138 16.49 -3.99 12.87
N MET A 139 15.91 -3.72 11.69
CA MET A 139 16.63 -3.23 10.51
C MET A 139 16.38 -1.75 10.23
N LEU A 140 15.41 -1.16 10.92
CA LEU A 140 14.99 0.24 10.75
C LEU A 140 15.19 1.02 12.06
N THR A 141 16.07 0.53 12.94
CA THR A 141 16.24 1.07 14.29
C THR A 141 16.77 2.51 14.29
N ARG A 142 17.50 2.92 13.25
CA ARG A 142 18.04 4.28 13.13
C ARG A 142 17.16 5.23 12.34
N VAL A 143 16.10 4.74 11.70
CA VAL A 143 15.26 5.56 10.84
C VAL A 143 14.50 6.57 11.70
N ARG A 144 14.77 7.85 11.42
CA ARG A 144 14.10 9.00 12.02
C ARG A 144 13.07 9.60 11.08
N GLU A 145 13.27 9.47 9.78
CA GLU A 145 12.38 10.03 8.78
C GLU A 145 11.96 8.97 7.79
N LEU A 146 10.64 8.82 7.61
CA LEU A 146 10.05 7.91 6.66
C LEU A 146 9.05 8.66 5.75
N ASN A 147 9.28 8.59 4.45
CA ASN A 147 8.41 9.19 3.46
C ASN A 147 7.69 8.13 2.63
N LEU A 148 6.38 8.01 2.80
CA LEU A 148 5.48 7.09 2.11
C LEU A 148 4.47 7.83 1.22
N LYS A 149 4.85 9.01 0.69
CA LYS A 149 4.03 9.79 -0.24
C LYS A 149 3.53 8.93 -1.39
N SER A 150 2.23 9.04 -1.70
CA SER A 150 1.59 8.40 -2.86
C SER A 150 1.85 6.88 -2.97
N SER A 151 1.86 6.18 -1.85
CA SER A 151 1.93 4.71 -1.75
C SER A 151 0.55 4.04 -1.96
N LEU A 152 0.48 2.71 -1.76
CA LEU A 152 -0.76 1.93 -1.77
C LEU A 152 -1.24 1.58 -0.35
N SER A 153 -0.75 2.29 0.67
CA SER A 153 -1.22 2.13 2.05
C SER A 153 -2.67 2.59 2.13
N HIS A 154 -3.53 1.73 2.69
CA HIS A 154 -5.00 1.90 2.65
C HIS A 154 -5.69 1.66 3.99
N ASP A 155 -4.96 1.07 4.94
CA ASP A 155 -5.42 0.80 6.29
C ASP A 155 -4.58 1.60 7.27
N TRP A 156 -5.23 2.42 8.09
CA TRP A 156 -4.55 3.19 9.12
C TRP A 156 -4.00 2.30 10.23
N HIS A 157 -4.59 1.12 10.43
CA HIS A 157 -4.05 0.14 11.38
C HIS A 157 -2.61 -0.28 11.02
N GLU A 158 -2.29 -0.39 9.73
CA GLU A 158 -0.91 -0.64 9.28
C GLU A 158 -0.01 0.55 9.64
N VAL A 159 -0.49 1.79 9.54
CA VAL A 159 0.28 2.97 9.98
C VAL A 159 0.54 2.93 11.49
N ASP A 160 -0.44 2.54 12.31
CA ASP A 160 -0.24 2.36 13.75
C ASP A 160 0.80 1.27 14.05
N LEU A 161 0.76 0.14 13.33
CA LEU A 161 1.75 -0.92 13.43
C LEU A 161 3.15 -0.44 13.00
N LEU A 162 3.25 0.39 11.95
CA LEU A 162 4.51 1.01 11.54
C LEU A 162 5.09 1.84 12.65
N LEU A 163 4.25 2.67 13.25
CA LEU A 163 4.62 3.60 14.28
C LEU A 163 5.09 2.83 15.52
N ALA A 164 4.34 1.82 15.96
CA ALA A 164 4.74 0.92 17.03
C ALA A 164 6.05 0.16 16.75
N ALA A 165 6.31 -0.18 15.49
CA ALA A 165 7.52 -0.85 15.04
C ALA A 165 8.76 0.07 15.04
N LEU A 166 8.59 1.34 14.67
CA LEU A 166 9.69 2.30 14.47
C LEU A 166 9.78 3.29 15.63
N SER A 167 10.22 2.82 16.79
CA SER A 167 10.24 3.61 18.03
C SER A 167 11.11 4.88 17.97
N ASN A 168 12.07 4.96 17.04
CA ASN A 168 12.95 6.11 16.85
C ASN A 168 12.48 7.05 15.73
N LEU A 169 11.33 6.78 15.10
CA LEU A 169 10.79 7.62 14.05
C LEU A 169 10.36 8.98 14.62
N GLU A 170 10.87 10.05 14.00
CA GLU A 170 10.59 11.43 14.34
C GLU A 170 9.65 12.08 13.33
N ASN A 171 9.78 11.75 12.04
CA ASN A 171 9.02 12.36 10.96
C ASN A 171 8.40 11.28 10.05
N LEU A 172 7.08 11.28 9.91
CA LEU A 172 6.35 10.43 8.95
C LEU A 172 5.62 11.30 7.92
N SER A 173 5.83 11.03 6.64
CA SER A 173 5.13 11.68 5.53
C SER A 173 4.27 10.67 4.77
N LEU A 174 2.97 10.93 4.68
CA LEU A 174 1.95 10.11 4.00
C LEU A 174 1.16 10.85 2.89
N PRO A 175 1.60 11.98 2.31
CA PRO A 175 0.74 12.78 1.48
C PRO A 175 0.29 12.06 0.20
N GLY A 176 -0.94 12.31 -0.24
CA GLY A 176 -1.50 11.69 -1.44
C GLY A 176 -1.83 10.19 -1.32
N ASN A 177 -1.85 9.64 -0.09
CA ASN A 177 -2.40 8.31 0.17
C ASN A 177 -3.92 8.36 0.27
N ARG A 178 -4.58 7.19 0.18
CA ARG A 178 -6.04 7.07 0.31
C ARG A 178 -6.38 5.94 1.29
N PHE A 179 -6.84 6.33 2.47
CA PHE A 179 -7.24 5.42 3.53
C PHE A 179 -8.74 5.21 3.51
N ASN A 180 -9.16 3.96 3.72
CA ASN A 180 -10.56 3.57 3.65
C ASN A 180 -11.16 3.26 5.03
N LYS A 181 -10.32 3.14 6.05
CA LYS A 181 -10.73 2.99 7.46
C LYS A 181 -9.78 3.79 8.35
N PHE A 182 -10.35 4.51 9.30
CA PHE A 182 -9.64 4.93 10.50
C PHE A 182 -9.63 3.78 11.51
N PRO A 183 -8.63 3.72 12.42
CA PRO A 183 -8.66 2.75 13.49
C PRO A 183 -9.86 3.08 14.37
N GLU A 184 -10.61 2.07 14.82
CA GLU A 184 -11.63 2.27 15.84
C GLU A 184 -10.92 2.77 17.11
N VAL A 185 -11.00 4.08 17.35
CA VAL A 185 -10.48 4.67 18.59
C VAL A 185 -11.41 4.21 19.69
N LYS A 186 -11.01 3.16 20.41
CA LYS A 186 -11.54 2.91 21.75
C LYS A 186 -11.15 4.13 22.57
N SER A 187 -12.13 4.94 22.94
CA SER A 187 -11.97 6.17 23.71
C SER A 187 -10.99 5.91 24.86
N GLY A 188 -9.91 6.69 24.96
CA GLY A 188 -8.96 6.60 26.06
C GLY A 188 -7.71 5.75 25.85
N ARG A 189 -7.39 5.29 24.63
CA ARG A 189 -5.99 4.94 24.31
C ARG A 189 -5.22 6.21 23.95
N GLU A 190 -4.19 6.50 24.72
CA GLU A 190 -3.11 7.38 24.27
C GLU A 190 -2.35 6.69 23.13
N PHE A 191 -1.87 7.48 22.18
CA PHE A 191 -1.03 6.99 21.10
C PHE A 191 0.32 6.54 21.69
N ASP A 192 0.51 5.23 21.84
CA ASP A 192 1.65 4.61 22.52
C ASP A 192 2.75 4.12 21.56
N GLY A 193 2.51 4.18 20.25
CA GLY A 193 3.37 3.60 19.22
C GLY A 193 4.66 4.37 18.90
N CYS A 194 4.69 5.70 18.99
CA CYS A 194 5.89 6.49 18.68
C CYS A 194 6.16 7.59 19.71
N PRO A 195 6.97 7.31 20.74
CA PRO A 195 7.32 8.33 21.75
C PRO A 195 8.12 9.50 21.16
N ASN A 196 8.76 9.29 20.01
CA ASN A 196 9.65 10.27 19.37
C ASN A 196 9.03 10.99 18.16
N LEU A 197 7.79 10.69 17.77
CA LEU A 197 7.18 11.32 16.59
C LEU A 197 6.96 12.81 16.85
N ARG A 198 7.61 13.64 16.05
CA ARG A 198 7.53 15.11 16.09
C ARG A 198 6.67 15.67 14.97
N SER A 199 6.63 15.00 13.82
CA SER A 199 5.92 15.46 12.63
C SER A 199 5.18 14.34 11.92
N LEU A 200 3.93 14.59 11.56
CA LEU A 200 3.10 13.74 10.72
C LEU A 200 2.50 14.58 9.59
N ASP A 201 3.00 14.38 8.37
CA ASP A 201 2.46 15.04 7.18
C ASP A 201 1.44 14.13 6.49
N ILE A 202 0.18 14.53 6.55
CA ILE A 202 -0.96 13.86 5.90
C ILE A 202 -1.59 14.76 4.83
N SER A 203 -0.87 15.76 4.34
CA SER A 203 -1.40 16.70 3.35
C SER A 203 -1.89 15.98 2.09
N SER A 204 -3.03 16.41 1.55
CA SER A 204 -3.64 15.78 0.36
C SER A 204 -3.91 14.26 0.51
N THR A 205 -3.97 13.75 1.74
CA THR A 205 -4.40 12.37 2.01
C THR A 205 -5.90 12.30 2.01
N LEU A 206 -6.46 11.32 1.29
CA LEU A 206 -7.88 11.04 1.34
C LEU A 206 -8.14 10.12 2.53
N ILE A 207 -9.08 10.54 3.36
CA ILE A 207 -9.44 9.92 4.62
C ILE A 207 -10.96 9.66 4.58
N PRO A 208 -11.48 8.59 5.20
CA PRO A 208 -12.91 8.27 5.21
C PRO A 208 -13.78 9.34 5.86
#